data_AF-A0A1Q7VJ50-F1
#
_entry.id   AF-A0A1Q7VJ50-F1
#
_cell.length_a   1.000
_cell.length_b   1.000
_cell.length_c   1.000
_cell.angle_alpha   90.00
_cell.angle_beta   90.00
_cell.angle_gamma   90.00
#
_symmetry.space_group_name_H-M   'P 1'
#
loop_
_entity.id
_entity.type
_entity.pdbx_description
1 polymer ?
#
loop_
_entity_poly.entity_id
_entity_poly.type
_entity_poly.pdbx_seq_one_letter_code
_entity_poly.pdbx_strand_id
1 'polypeptide(L)'
;MFVQNAGVLSMGAGMVSLAQRYQFPLLMLVSYRGTMEDPVFYHAPKGRVTEPVFKGFGLAYARADRHRPIGMQVEEAATFAEEASCPFALLLSREDVQW
;
A
#
# COMPACT_ATOMS: atom_id res chain seq x y z
N MET A 1 4.36 -7.18 -5.07
CA MET A 1 5.66 -6.52 -4.78
C MET A 1 5.66 -6.04 -3.32
N PHE A 2 6.77 -6.16 -2.58
CA PHE A 2 6.90 -5.57 -1.24
C PHE A 2 7.69 -4.26 -1.31
N VAL A 3 7.16 -3.18 -0.74
CA VAL A 3 7.72 -1.82 -0.87
C VAL A 3 7.47 -1.02 0.41
N GLN A 4 8.30 -0.04 0.74
CA GLN A 4 7.98 0.91 1.80
C GLN A 4 7.06 2.03 1.29
N ASN A 5 6.25 2.62 2.16
CA ASN A 5 5.39 3.75 1.77
C ASN A 5 6.15 4.89 1.07
N ALA A 6 7.40 5.17 1.48
CA ALA A 6 8.26 6.15 0.80
C ALA A 6 8.54 5.82 -0.68
N GLY A 7 8.67 4.53 -1.02
CA GLY A 7 8.89 4.10 -2.41
C GLY A 7 7.63 4.28 -3.27
N VAL A 8 6.45 4.09 -2.70
CA VAL A 8 5.19 4.35 -3.42
C VAL A 8 5.02 5.86 -3.66
N LEU A 9 5.37 6.69 -2.67
CA LEU A 9 5.32 8.14 -2.78
C LEU A 9 6.22 8.69 -3.92
N SER A 10 7.36 8.04 -4.20
CA SER A 10 8.26 8.44 -5.28
C SER A 10 7.89 7.87 -6.66
N MET A 11 7.03 6.86 -6.73
CA MET A 11 6.67 6.16 -7.97
C MET A 11 5.45 6.79 -8.69
N GLY A 12 5.05 8.02 -8.37
CA GLY A 12 3.84 8.64 -8.93
C GLY A 12 3.77 8.63 -10.46
N ALA A 13 4.86 8.96 -11.15
CA ALA A 13 4.90 8.95 -12.61
C ALA A 13 4.65 7.54 -13.17
N GLY A 14 5.36 6.52 -12.69
CA GLY A 14 5.18 5.13 -13.13
C GLY A 14 3.80 4.56 -12.76
N MET A 15 3.22 4.99 -11.64
CA MET A 15 1.87 4.60 -11.24
C MET A 15 0.85 5.06 -12.29
N VAL A 16 0.88 6.34 -12.66
CA VAL A 16 -0.12 6.94 -13.56
C VAL A 16 0.16 6.59 -15.02
N SER A 17 1.42 6.73 -15.48
CA SER A 17 1.76 6.59 -16.89
C SER A 17 1.83 5.14 -17.37
N LEU A 18 2.00 4.19 -16.45
CA LEU A 18 2.11 2.77 -16.76
C LEU A 18 1.02 1.96 -16.05
N ALA A 19 1.07 1.86 -14.73
CA ALA A 19 0.26 0.87 -14.01
C ALA A 19 -1.26 1.13 -14.15
N GLN A 20 -1.70 2.37 -13.95
CA GLN A 20 -3.09 2.77 -14.14
C GLN A 20 -3.47 2.86 -15.62
N ARG A 21 -2.62 3.47 -16.46
CA ARG A 21 -2.91 3.65 -17.89
C ARG A 21 -3.15 2.33 -18.63
N TYR A 22 -2.36 1.31 -18.32
CA TYR A 22 -2.45 0.00 -18.97
C TYR A 22 -3.25 -1.01 -18.15
N GLN A 23 -3.95 -0.56 -17.10
CA GLN A 23 -4.79 -1.42 -16.25
C GLN A 23 -4.03 -2.65 -15.74
N PHE A 24 -2.77 -2.45 -15.35
CA PHE A 24 -1.90 -3.55 -14.96
C PHE A 24 -2.28 -4.00 -13.53
N PRO A 25 -2.66 -5.27 -13.34
CA PRO A 25 -3.06 -5.78 -12.03
C PRO A 25 -1.82 -5.93 -11.14
N LEU A 26 -1.58 -4.92 -10.30
CA LEU A 26 -0.39 -4.82 -9.46
C LEU A 26 -0.78 -4.79 -8.00
N LEU A 27 -0.52 -5.87 -7.27
CA LEU A 27 -0.57 -5.85 -5.81
C LEU A 27 0.75 -5.34 -5.21
N MET A 28 0.65 -4.26 -4.43
CA MET A 28 1.73 -3.73 -3.60
C MET A 28 1.45 -4.02 -2.13
N LEU A 29 2.34 -4.79 -1.51
CA LEU A 29 2.41 -4.95 -0.06
C LEU A 29 3.28 -3.83 0.49
N VAL A 30 2.67 -2.85 1.14
CA VAL A 30 3.33 -1.61 1.52
C VAL A 30 3.64 -1.63 3.02
N SER A 31 4.91 -1.65 3.39
CA SER A 31 5.30 -1.41 4.79
C SER A 31 4.93 0.02 5.17
N TYR A 32 3.88 0.15 5.97
CA TYR A 32 3.29 1.42 6.32
C TYR A 32 3.92 1.95 7.61
N ARG A 33 4.78 2.96 7.41
CA ARG A 33 5.60 3.58 8.46
C ARG A 33 5.13 5.00 8.75
N GLY A 34 5.32 5.46 9.98
CA GLY A 34 4.92 6.78 10.43
C GLY A 34 3.48 6.89 10.93
N THR A 35 2.89 5.76 11.34
CA THR A 35 1.65 5.74 12.12
C THR A 35 1.95 5.95 13.61
N MET A 36 0.93 6.13 14.44
CA MET A 36 1.08 6.25 15.90
C MET A 36 1.77 5.05 16.55
N GLU A 37 1.73 3.90 15.88
CA GLU A 37 2.33 2.64 16.33
C GLU A 37 3.81 2.51 15.92
N ASP A 38 4.30 3.42 15.08
CA ASP A 38 5.70 3.42 14.66
C ASP A 38 6.56 4.08 15.75
N PRO A 39 7.53 3.36 16.36
CA PRO A 39 8.40 3.93 17.38
C PRO A 39 9.37 4.98 16.82
N VAL A 40 9.48 5.10 15.50
CA VAL A 40 10.42 5.98 14.81
C VAL A 40 9.75 7.32 14.47
N PHE A 41 9.93 8.33 15.31
CA PHE A 41 9.22 9.61 15.17
C PHE A 41 9.46 10.35 13.84
N TYR A 42 10.66 10.26 13.25
CA TYR A 42 10.98 10.93 11.99
C TYR A 42 10.28 10.29 10.78
N HIS A 43 9.54 9.19 10.97
CA HIS A 43 8.67 8.61 9.98
C HIS A 43 7.26 9.25 9.95
N ALA A 44 6.87 10.01 10.98
CA ALA A 44 5.53 10.61 11.04
C ALA A 44 5.16 11.48 9.82
N PRO A 45 6.06 12.31 9.25
CA PRO A 45 5.71 13.09 8.06
C PRO A 45 5.33 12.22 6.85
N LYS A 46 6.07 11.13 6.58
CA LYS A 46 5.74 10.23 5.46
C LYS A 46 4.44 9.46 5.69
N GLY A 47 4.19 9.02 6.93
CA GLY A 47 2.95 8.33 7.29
C GLY A 47 1.71 9.21 7.08
N ARG A 48 1.81 10.48 7.47
CA ARG A 48 0.74 11.49 7.32
C ARG A 48 0.32 11.72 5.87
N VAL A 49 1.27 11.71 4.93
CA VAL A 49 0.98 12.00 3.52
C VAL A 49 0.68 10.77 2.67
N THR A 50 0.94 9.55 3.17
CA THR A 50 0.77 8.30 2.39
C THR A 50 -0.66 8.17 1.85
N GLU A 51 -1.66 8.17 2.72
CA GLU A 51 -3.06 8.02 2.32
C GLU A 51 -3.60 9.21 1.52
N PRO A 52 -3.34 10.48 1.90
CA PRO A 52 -3.68 11.62 1.06
C PRO A 52 -3.11 11.54 -0.36
N VAL A 53 -1.86 11.09 -0.52
CA VAL A 53 -1.24 10.93 -1.84
C VAL A 53 -1.87 9.77 -2.60
N PHE A 54 -2.17 8.65 -1.95
CA PHE A 54 -2.86 7.53 -2.60
C PHE A 54 -4.23 7.96 -3.12
N LYS A 55 -5.00 8.70 -2.30
CA LYS A 55 -6.27 9.30 -2.72
C LYS A 55 -6.07 10.29 -3.86
N GLY A 56 -5.05 11.14 -3.81
CA GLY A 56 -4.72 12.09 -4.87
C GLY A 56 -4.40 11.43 -6.21
N PHE A 57 -3.79 10.25 -6.19
CA PHE A 57 -3.53 9.44 -7.39
C PHE A 57 -4.71 8.55 -7.80
N GLY A 58 -5.78 8.47 -7.01
CA GLY A 58 -6.85 7.49 -7.23
C GLY A 58 -6.36 6.03 -7.10
N LEU A 59 -5.31 5.80 -6.30
CA LEU A 59 -4.80 4.47 -6.03
C LEU A 59 -5.71 3.76 -5.01
N ALA A 60 -6.24 2.59 -5.38
CA ALA A 60 -7.01 1.76 -4.46
C ALA A 60 -6.10 1.19 -3.35
N TYR A 61 -6.56 1.24 -2.11
CA TYR A 61 -5.78 0.76 -0.97
C TYR A 61 -6.66 0.28 0.19
N ALA A 62 -6.08 -0.60 1.01
CA ALA A 62 -6.63 -1.00 2.30
C ALA A 62 -5.52 -1.06 3.35
N ARG A 63 -5.88 -0.90 4.63
CA ARG A 63 -5.00 -1.22 5.75
C ARG A 63 -5.26 -2.66 6.19
N ALA A 64 -4.18 -3.41 6.42
CA ALA A 64 -4.31 -4.72 7.01
C ALA A 64 -4.92 -4.61 8.41
N ASP A 65 -5.88 -5.49 8.67
CA ASP A 65 -6.50 -5.69 9.97
C ASP A 65 -5.65 -6.70 10.76
N ARG A 66 -5.06 -6.25 11.87
CA ARG A 66 -4.25 -7.08 12.76
C ARG A 66 -5.01 -8.26 13.38
N HIS A 67 -6.33 -8.19 13.43
CA HIS A 67 -7.19 -9.22 14.01
C HIS A 67 -7.54 -10.32 13.01
N ARG A 68 -7.15 -10.18 11.74
CA ARG A 68 -7.41 -11.16 10.68
C ARG A 68 -6.10 -11.79 10.20
N PRO A 69 -6.12 -13.06 9.75
CA PRO A 69 -4.94 -13.68 9.16
C PRO A 69 -4.42 -12.87 7.95
N ILE A 70 -3.13 -12.56 7.93
CA ILE A 70 -2.54 -11.74 6.86
C ILE A 70 -2.65 -12.43 5.49
N GLY A 71 -2.52 -13.76 5.44
CA GLY A 71 -2.62 -14.53 4.19
C GLY A 71 -3.96 -14.31 3.46
N MET A 72 -5.08 -14.40 4.19
CA MET A 72 -6.41 -14.15 3.61
C MET A 72 -6.55 -12.73 3.08
N GLN A 73 -6.03 -11.73 3.80
CA GLN A 73 -6.10 -10.34 3.38
C GLN A 73 -5.25 -10.06 2.13
N VAL A 74 -4.10 -10.74 2.01
CA VAL A 74 -3.25 -10.67 0.81
C VAL A 74 -3.95 -11.33 -0.39
N GLU A 75 -4.61 -12.46 -0.19
CA GLU A 75 -5.42 -13.12 -1.23
C GLU A 75 -6.57 -12.23 -1.68
N GLU A 76 -7.35 -11.68 -0.75
CA GLU A 76 -8.45 -10.73 -1.06
C GLU A 76 -7.94 -9.52 -1.86
N ALA A 77 -6.80 -8.95 -1.46
CA ALA A 77 -6.18 -7.83 -2.14
C ALA A 77 -5.66 -8.20 -3.53
N ALA A 78 -5.13 -9.42 -3.70
CA ALA A 78 -4.65 -9.93 -4.99
C ALA A 78 -5.84 -10.13 -5.95
N THR A 79 -6.90 -10.79 -5.49
CA THR A 79 -8.13 -10.99 -6.25
C THR A 79 -8.71 -9.65 -6.69
N PHE A 80 -8.80 -8.67 -5.79
CA PHE A 80 -9.28 -7.34 -6.15
C PHE A 80 -8.41 -6.68 -7.24
N ALA A 81 -7.08 -6.73 -7.11
CA ALA A 81 -6.18 -6.13 -8.09
C ALA A 81 -6.32 -6.77 -9.49
N GLU A 82 -6.48 -8.10 -9.55
CA GLU A 82 -6.72 -8.84 -10.79
C GLU A 82 -8.09 -8.51 -11.40
N GLU A 83 -9.18 -8.68 -10.64
CA GLU A 83 -10.53 -8.50 -11.14
C GLU A 83 -10.83 -7.06 -11.53
N ALA A 84 -10.36 -6.09 -10.75
CA ALA A 84 -10.50 -4.68 -11.08
C ALA A 84 -9.49 -4.20 -12.14
N SER A 85 -8.52 -5.05 -12.52
CA SER A 85 -7.42 -4.72 -13.45
C SER A 85 -6.77 -3.39 -13.09
N CYS A 86 -6.42 -3.24 -11.81
CA CYS A 86 -5.90 -1.98 -11.30
C CYS A 86 -4.80 -2.20 -10.26
N PRO A 87 -3.91 -1.20 -10.08
CA PRO A 87 -2.97 -1.24 -8.98
C PRO A 87 -3.68 -1.14 -7.64
N PHE A 88 -3.29 -1.98 -6.68
CA PHE A 88 -3.83 -1.99 -5.32
C PHE A 88 -2.71 -2.00 -4.29
N ALA A 89 -2.85 -1.21 -3.23
CA ALA A 89 -1.92 -1.15 -2.12
C ALA A 89 -2.51 -1.71 -0.82
N LEU A 90 -1.94 -2.79 -0.30
CA LEU A 90 -2.23 -3.28 1.04
C LEU A 90 -1.18 -2.72 2.02
N LEU A 91 -1.62 -1.83 2.90
CA LEU A 91 -0.78 -1.19 3.92
C LEU A 91 -0.61 -2.12 5.12
N LEU A 92 0.62 -2.59 5.33
CA LEU A 92 1.00 -3.47 6.43
C LEU A 92 1.64 -2.67 7.56
N SER A 93 1.10 -2.78 8.77
CA SER A 93 1.74 -2.23 9.96
C SER A 93 3.03 -3.00 10.27
N ARG A 94 3.86 -2.49 11.20
CA ARG A 94 5.10 -3.18 11.59
C ARG A 94 4.82 -4.58 12.15
N GLU A 95 3.73 -4.73 12.91
CA GLU A 95 3.35 -5.98 13.57
C GLU A 95 2.97 -7.05 12.54
N ASP A 96 2.37 -6.64 11.41
CA ASP A 96 1.97 -7.55 10.32
C ASP A 96 3.14 -8.11 9.50
N VAL A 97 4.36 -7.58 9.68
CA VAL A 97 5.57 -7.92 8.91
C VAL A 97 6.59 -8.68 9.77
N GLN A 98 6.28 -8.97 11.04
CA GLN A 98 7.14 -9.82 11.87
C GLN A 98 6.86 -11.28 11.55
N TRP A 99 7.69 -11.83 10.67
CA TRP A 99 7.82 -13.26 10.40
C TRP A 99 8.77 -13.91 11.41
#